data_AF-A0ABD2IXS0-F1
#
_entry.id   AF-A0ABD2IXS0-F1
#
_cell.length_a   1.000
_cell.length_b   1.000
_cell.length_c   1.000
_cell.angle_alpha   90.00
_cell.angle_beta   90.00
_cell.angle_gamma   90.00
#
_symmetry.space_group_name_H-M   'P 1'
#
loop_
_entity.id
_entity.type
_entity.pdbx_description
1 polymer ?
#
loop_
_entity_poly.entity_id
_entity_poly.type
_entity_poly.pdbx_seq_one_letter_code
_entity_poly.pdbx_strand_id
1 'polypeptide(L)'
;MQSNGAATGTASAADAGRANTAQMAQANAGIERERKPLESRQIVAQYIKYATMQHISRTSKHFLNKFSPNTFWQSSRNAYKYVGETAASDGTLQGDTSAAMASALFYEMIKGAATVMGHTFMEPVTINYPFEKGPLSARFRGEHALRRYPSGEERCIACKLCEAICPAQAITIETETRPDGSRRTTRYDIDMTKCIYCGLCQEACPVDAIVEGPNFEYSTETHEELLYNKEKLLSNGDRWEPELAANLQSEFLYR
;
A
#
# COMPACT_ATOMS: atom_id res chain seq x y z
N MET A 1 66.11 -29.61 -20.95
CA MET A 1 66.33 -28.52 -19.98
C MET A 1 65.36 -27.41 -20.32
N GLN A 2 64.50 -27.05 -19.35
CA GLN A 2 63.70 -25.80 -19.20
C GLN A 2 62.68 -25.48 -20.32
N SER A 3 61.37 -25.68 -20.14
CA SER A 3 60.37 -24.95 -19.31
C SER A 3 60.22 -23.46 -19.66
N ASN A 4 59.03 -23.07 -20.14
CA ASN A 4 58.29 -21.80 -19.89
C ASN A 4 57.02 -21.87 -20.78
N GLY A 5 55.76 -21.86 -20.33
CA GLY A 5 55.19 -21.37 -19.08
C GLY A 5 54.34 -20.13 -19.36
N ALA A 6 53.22 -20.27 -20.08
CA ALA A 6 52.27 -19.18 -20.31
C ALA A 6 51.39 -18.99 -19.07
N ALA A 7 51.76 -18.02 -18.22
CA ALA A 7 50.97 -17.59 -17.08
C ALA A 7 49.83 -16.67 -17.56
N THR A 8 48.61 -17.20 -17.55
CA THR A 8 47.38 -16.41 -17.58
C THR A 8 47.21 -15.74 -16.21
N GLY A 9 47.23 -14.41 -16.19
CA GLY A 9 47.02 -13.61 -14.99
C GLY A 9 45.61 -13.81 -14.44
N THR A 10 45.52 -14.27 -13.20
CA THR A 10 44.30 -14.33 -12.41
C THR A 10 43.89 -12.92 -12.00
N ALA A 11 42.83 -12.37 -12.62
CA ALA A 11 42.11 -11.24 -12.05
C ALA A 11 41.42 -11.72 -10.75
N SER A 12 41.80 -11.14 -9.61
CA SER A 12 41.37 -11.63 -8.29
C SER A 12 39.92 -11.24 -8.00
N ALA A 13 39.21 -12.13 -7.30
CA ALA A 13 37.82 -11.94 -6.86
C ALA A 13 37.59 -10.71 -5.96
N ALA A 14 38.66 -10.04 -5.50
CA ALA A 14 38.57 -8.81 -4.72
C ALA A 14 38.14 -7.58 -5.56
N ASP A 15 38.41 -7.58 -6.87
CA ASP A 15 38.08 -6.45 -7.75
C ASP A 15 36.61 -6.46 -8.19
N ALA A 16 35.99 -7.64 -8.31
CA ALA A 16 34.54 -7.77 -8.56
C ALA A 16 33.69 -7.30 -7.36
N GLY A 17 34.19 -7.49 -6.13
CA GLY A 17 33.53 -7.01 -4.91
C GLY A 17 33.48 -5.49 -4.81
N ARG A 18 34.54 -4.79 -5.25
CA ARG A 18 34.59 -3.31 -5.24
C ARG A 18 33.69 -2.69 -6.30
N ALA A 19 33.58 -3.31 -7.47
CA ALA A 19 32.68 -2.87 -8.53
C ALA A 19 31.19 -2.96 -8.12
N ASN A 20 30.81 -4.05 -7.44
CA ASN A 20 29.44 -4.22 -6.92
C ASN A 20 29.11 -3.27 -5.76
N THR A 21 30.05 -3.00 -4.85
CA THR A 21 29.83 -1.99 -3.79
C THR A 21 29.73 -0.57 -4.34
N ALA A 22 30.46 -0.25 -5.42
CA ALA A 22 30.36 1.06 -6.08
C ALA A 22 29.04 1.24 -6.84
N GLN A 23 28.54 0.18 -7.50
CA GLN A 23 27.22 0.19 -8.14
C GLN A 23 26.07 0.23 -7.13
N MET A 24 26.17 -0.48 -5.99
CA MET A 24 25.20 -0.39 -4.90
C MET A 24 25.23 1.00 -4.21
N ALA A 25 26.40 1.63 -4.08
CA ALA A 25 26.50 3.01 -3.57
C ALA A 25 25.87 4.04 -4.54
N GLN A 26 26.02 3.83 -5.85
CA GLN A 26 25.39 4.69 -6.86
C GLN A 26 23.87 4.45 -6.98
N ALA A 27 23.40 3.22 -6.74
CA ALA A 27 21.97 2.91 -6.62
C ALA A 27 21.34 3.55 -5.37
N ASN A 28 22.03 3.51 -4.22
CA ASN A 28 21.59 4.17 -3.00
C ASN A 28 21.61 5.72 -3.13
N ALA A 29 22.55 6.29 -3.88
CA ALA A 29 22.57 7.73 -4.21
C ALA A 29 21.48 8.16 -5.21
N GLY A 30 20.86 7.20 -5.91
CA GLY A 30 19.63 7.40 -6.69
C GLY A 30 18.39 7.45 -5.80
N ILE A 31 18.31 6.56 -4.82
CA ILE A 31 17.21 6.46 -3.84
C ILE A 31 17.20 7.67 -2.89
N GLU A 32 18.37 8.22 -2.51
CA GLU A 32 18.43 9.42 -1.67
C GLU A 32 17.96 10.71 -2.38
N ARG A 33 17.95 10.74 -3.71
CA ARG A 33 17.44 11.88 -4.50
C ARG A 33 15.92 11.94 -4.58
N GLU A 34 15.21 10.87 -4.22
CA GLU A 34 13.74 10.83 -4.16
C GLU A 34 13.15 11.16 -2.77
N ARG A 35 13.98 11.52 -1.78
CA ARG A 35 13.47 12.21 -0.59
C ARG A 35 13.08 13.63 -0.98
N LYS A 36 11.86 13.79 -1.52
CA LYS A 36 11.21 15.09 -1.65
C LYS A 36 11.35 15.84 -0.30
N PRO A 37 11.95 17.04 -0.29
CA PRO A 37 12.24 17.76 0.93
C PRO A 37 10.93 18.31 1.49
N LEU A 38 10.67 18.08 2.78
CA LEU A 38 9.90 18.91 3.74
C LEU A 38 8.58 19.63 3.35
N GLU A 39 8.06 19.57 2.14
CA GLU A 39 6.85 20.31 1.72
C GLU A 39 5.56 19.60 2.14
N SER A 40 5.56 18.27 2.20
CA SER A 40 4.42 17.49 2.71
C SER A 40 4.16 17.75 4.20
N ARG A 41 5.20 18.09 4.99
CA ARG A 41 5.05 18.52 6.39
C ARG A 41 4.46 19.93 6.50
N GLN A 42 4.73 20.83 5.55
CA GLN A 42 4.14 22.17 5.55
C GLN A 42 2.65 22.13 5.21
N ILE A 43 2.23 21.27 4.28
CA ILE A 43 0.82 21.09 3.91
C ILE A 43 0.02 20.51 5.08
N VAL A 44 0.55 19.48 5.75
CA VAL A 44 -0.09 18.88 6.94
C VAL A 44 -0.10 19.87 8.13
N ALA A 45 0.97 20.64 8.33
CA ALA A 45 1.02 21.66 9.38
C ALA A 45 0.10 22.88 9.11
N GLN A 46 -0.08 23.29 7.84
CA GLN A 46 -1.06 24.31 7.48
C GLN A 46 -2.49 23.81 7.71
N TYR A 47 -2.79 22.56 7.38
CA TYR A 47 -4.10 21.95 7.64
C TYR A 47 -4.41 21.86 9.14
N ILE A 48 -3.45 21.48 9.97
CA ILE A 48 -3.60 21.42 11.45
C ILE A 48 -3.77 22.82 12.06
N LYS A 49 -3.04 23.84 11.58
CA LYS A 49 -3.20 25.24 12.03
C LYS A 49 -4.56 25.83 11.62
N TYR A 50 -5.06 25.52 10.43
CA TYR A 50 -6.39 25.94 9.99
C TYR A 50 -7.52 25.25 10.79
N ALA A 51 -7.37 23.95 11.09
CA ALA A 51 -8.34 23.19 11.88
C ALA A 51 -8.41 23.64 13.35
N THR A 52 -7.28 23.98 13.96
CA THR A 52 -7.23 24.49 15.35
C THR A 52 -7.79 25.91 15.48
N MET A 53 -7.55 26.81 14.50
CA MET A 53 -8.18 28.14 14.50
C MET A 53 -9.70 28.11 14.27
N GLN A 54 -10.21 27.17 13.47
CA GLN A 54 -11.66 26.99 13.31
C GLN A 54 -12.33 26.38 14.55
N HIS A 55 -11.63 25.58 15.35
CA HIS A 55 -12.15 25.04 16.62
C HIS A 55 -12.19 26.10 17.75
N ILE A 56 -11.21 27.01 17.82
CA ILE A 56 -11.16 28.05 18.88
C ILE A 56 -12.22 29.15 18.63
N SER A 57 -12.50 29.50 17.37
CA SER A 57 -13.54 30.50 17.05
C SER A 57 -14.98 29.96 17.15
N ARG A 58 -15.19 28.66 16.97
CA ARG A 58 -16.50 28.00 17.20
C ARG A 58 -16.82 27.79 18.68
N THR A 59 -15.82 27.53 19.53
CA THR A 59 -16.04 27.28 20.97
C THR A 59 -16.40 28.54 21.75
N SER A 60 -15.86 29.71 21.37
CA SER A 60 -16.20 30.99 22.02
C SER A 60 -17.65 31.44 21.77
N LYS A 61 -18.18 31.25 20.55
CA LYS A 61 -19.56 31.65 20.22
C LYS A 61 -20.63 30.68 20.76
N HIS A 62 -20.28 29.41 21.00
CA HIS A 62 -21.19 28.46 21.62
C HIS A 62 -21.32 28.61 23.14
N PHE A 63 -20.33 29.22 23.82
CA PHE A 63 -20.34 29.35 25.28
C PHE A 63 -21.28 30.47 25.75
N LEU A 64 -21.42 31.57 24.99
CA LEU A 64 -22.25 32.72 25.39
C LEU A 64 -23.74 32.59 25.02
N ASN A 65 -24.11 31.71 24.09
CA ASN A 65 -25.51 31.50 23.70
C ASN A 65 -26.25 30.42 24.54
N LYS A 66 -25.63 29.92 25.62
CA LYS A 66 -26.20 28.84 26.45
C LYS A 66 -27.03 29.31 27.65
N PHE A 67 -27.18 30.62 27.85
CA PHE A 67 -27.98 31.21 28.93
C PHE A 67 -29.18 32.00 28.37
N SER A 68 -30.05 31.33 27.61
CA SER A 68 -31.45 31.75 27.46
C SER A 68 -32.30 30.95 28.45
N PRO A 69 -33.07 31.56 29.37
CA PRO A 69 -33.72 30.83 30.46
C PRO A 69 -34.93 29.96 30.04
N ASN A 70 -35.28 29.87 28.76
CA ASN A 70 -36.52 29.20 28.32
C ASN A 70 -36.33 27.91 27.49
N THR A 71 -35.16 27.27 27.49
CA THR A 71 -34.95 25.96 26.83
C THR A 71 -34.52 24.85 27.79
N PHE A 72 -35.14 24.80 28.98
CA PHE A 72 -34.85 23.77 30.00
C PHE A 72 -35.79 22.55 29.98
N TRP A 73 -36.80 22.49 29.11
CA TRP A 73 -37.64 21.27 28.96
C TRP A 73 -37.93 20.93 27.50
N GLN A 74 -36.91 20.44 26.80
CA GLN A 74 -37.09 19.55 25.64
C GLN A 74 -35.88 18.60 25.55
N SER A 75 -35.83 17.69 26.52
CA SER A 75 -35.03 16.47 26.41
C SER A 75 -35.70 15.52 25.40
N SER A 76 -35.31 15.59 24.13
CA SER A 76 -35.63 14.55 23.14
C SER A 76 -34.71 13.35 23.33
N ARG A 77 -35.29 12.18 23.65
CA ARG A 77 -34.60 10.94 24.04
C ARG A 77 -34.19 10.08 22.84
N ASN A 78 -33.44 10.59 21.87
CA ASN A 78 -32.99 9.81 20.71
C ASN A 78 -31.52 10.12 20.32
N ALA A 79 -30.65 9.10 20.30
CA ALA A 79 -29.24 9.18 19.91
C ALA A 79 -29.01 9.19 18.37
N TYR A 80 -30.10 9.25 17.62
CA TYR A 80 -30.09 9.31 16.16
C TYR A 80 -30.67 10.64 15.71
N LYS A 81 -30.13 11.16 14.61
CA LYS A 81 -30.58 12.40 13.98
C LYS A 81 -31.38 12.05 12.74
N TYR A 82 -32.65 12.44 12.73
CA TYR A 82 -33.44 12.40 11.51
C TYR A 82 -32.89 13.44 10.51
N VAL A 83 -32.67 13.01 9.27
CA VAL A 83 -32.17 13.85 8.17
C VAL A 83 -33.31 14.02 7.16
N GLY A 84 -33.64 15.26 6.81
CA GLY A 84 -34.69 15.57 5.83
C GLY A 84 -36.06 15.94 6.43
N GLU A 85 -36.22 15.90 7.76
CA GLU A 85 -37.44 16.36 8.45
C GLU A 85 -37.41 17.88 8.72
N THR A 86 -37.14 18.68 7.70
CA THR A 86 -37.28 20.14 7.78
C THR A 86 -38.66 20.55 7.28
N ALA A 87 -39.35 21.44 7.99
CA ALA A 87 -40.64 21.96 7.56
C ALA A 87 -40.55 22.58 6.15
N ALA A 88 -41.58 22.38 5.32
CA ALA A 88 -41.60 22.85 3.93
C ALA A 88 -41.58 24.39 3.81
N SER A 89 -42.05 25.08 4.85
CA SER A 89 -41.93 26.53 5.02
C SER A 89 -41.72 26.88 6.49
N ASP A 90 -40.98 27.96 6.72
CA ASP A 90 -40.76 28.54 8.06
C ASP A 90 -41.96 29.41 8.51
N GLY A 91 -43.04 29.49 7.70
CA GLY A 91 -44.25 30.28 7.97
C GLY A 91 -44.08 31.80 7.81
N THR A 92 -42.94 32.26 7.31
CA THR A 92 -42.66 33.67 7.06
C THR A 92 -42.78 33.99 5.57
N LEU A 93 -43.41 35.12 5.21
CA LEU A 93 -43.56 35.55 3.82
C LEU A 93 -42.20 35.72 3.11
N GLN A 94 -41.17 36.13 3.85
CA GLN A 94 -39.81 36.28 3.32
C GLN A 94 -39.17 34.93 2.98
N GLY A 95 -39.38 33.89 3.79
CA GLY A 95 -38.90 32.54 3.51
C GLY A 95 -39.55 31.96 2.25
N ASP A 96 -40.89 32.03 2.19
CA ASP A 96 -41.66 31.46 1.08
C ASP A 96 -41.39 32.17 -0.25
N THR A 97 -41.25 33.50 -0.23
CA THR A 97 -40.87 34.27 -1.43
C THR A 97 -39.45 33.95 -1.89
N SER A 98 -38.49 33.76 -0.98
CA SER A 98 -37.12 33.37 -1.34
C SER A 98 -37.03 31.95 -1.91
N ALA A 99 -37.81 31.00 -1.39
CA ALA A 99 -37.89 29.63 -1.92
C ALA A 99 -38.57 29.57 -3.29
N ALA A 100 -39.64 30.36 -3.48
CA ALA A 100 -40.29 30.53 -4.77
C ALA A 100 -39.35 31.16 -5.81
N MET A 101 -38.56 32.18 -5.43
CA MET A 101 -37.54 32.75 -6.31
C MET A 101 -36.42 31.76 -6.64
N ALA A 102 -35.94 30.98 -5.65
CA ALA A 102 -34.91 29.98 -5.87
C ALA A 102 -35.35 28.87 -6.84
N SER A 103 -36.61 28.43 -6.75
CA SER A 103 -37.18 27.45 -7.67
C SER A 103 -37.47 28.02 -9.06
N ALA A 104 -38.04 29.23 -9.15
CA ALA A 104 -38.33 29.88 -10.44
C ALA A 104 -37.07 30.27 -11.23
N LEU A 105 -36.00 30.69 -10.54
CA LEU A 105 -34.72 31.07 -11.15
C LEU A 105 -33.71 29.91 -11.21
N PHE A 106 -34.14 28.68 -10.89
CA PHE A 106 -33.28 27.49 -10.85
C PHE A 106 -31.96 27.72 -10.11
N TYR A 107 -32.00 28.45 -9.00
CA TYR A 107 -30.81 28.90 -8.27
C TYR A 107 -29.92 27.73 -7.82
N GLU A 108 -30.52 26.62 -7.38
CA GLU A 108 -29.77 25.40 -7.02
C GLU A 108 -29.04 24.78 -8.22
N MET A 109 -29.58 24.91 -9.45
CA MET A 109 -28.88 24.47 -10.67
C MET A 109 -27.69 25.35 -10.98
N ILE A 110 -27.83 26.67 -10.83
CA ILE A 110 -26.73 27.62 -11.03
C ILE A 110 -25.63 27.41 -9.99
N LYS A 111 -25.99 27.18 -8.72
CA LYS A 111 -25.05 26.86 -7.64
C LYS A 111 -24.30 25.55 -7.90
N GLY A 112 -24.99 24.53 -8.41
CA GLY A 112 -24.37 23.29 -8.87
C GLY A 112 -23.40 23.53 -10.03
N ALA A 113 -23.84 24.27 -11.05
CA ALA A 113 -23.01 24.61 -12.21
C ALA A 113 -21.77 25.44 -11.83
N ALA A 114 -21.90 26.38 -10.90
CA ALA A 114 -20.78 27.16 -10.37
C ALA A 114 -19.76 26.29 -9.64
N THR A 115 -20.22 25.25 -8.93
CA THR A 115 -19.33 24.28 -8.27
C THR A 115 -18.55 23.46 -9.30
N VAL A 116 -19.23 22.94 -10.32
CA VAL A 116 -18.59 22.21 -11.43
C VAL A 116 -17.60 23.11 -12.18
N MET A 117 -17.98 24.36 -12.45
CA MET A 117 -17.10 25.35 -13.04
C MET A 117 -15.86 25.61 -12.16
N GLY A 118 -16.02 25.65 -10.84
CA GLY A 118 -14.88 25.72 -9.90
C GLY A 118 -13.90 24.55 -10.07
N HIS A 119 -14.39 23.33 -10.29
CA HIS A 119 -13.53 22.16 -10.52
C HIS A 119 -12.76 22.22 -11.85
N THR A 120 -13.27 22.92 -12.87
CA THR A 120 -12.54 23.07 -14.15
C THR A 120 -11.27 23.92 -14.04
N PHE A 121 -11.18 24.77 -13.01
CA PHE A 121 -10.01 25.61 -12.74
C PHE A 121 -9.03 25.00 -11.73
N MET A 122 -9.31 23.80 -11.22
CA MET A 122 -8.39 23.06 -10.35
C MET A 122 -7.43 22.21 -11.18
N GLU A 123 -6.23 21.98 -10.65
CA GLU A 123 -5.29 21.04 -11.24
C GLU A 123 -5.83 19.59 -11.15
N PRO A 124 -5.72 18.78 -12.22
CA PRO A 124 -6.20 17.40 -12.19
C PRO A 124 -5.34 16.52 -11.28
N VAL A 125 -5.97 15.57 -10.59
CA VAL A 125 -5.29 14.60 -9.69
C VAL A 125 -4.64 13.43 -10.47
N THR A 126 -4.69 13.44 -11.79
CA THR A 126 -4.20 12.36 -12.66
C THR A 126 -2.68 12.24 -12.59
N ILE A 127 -2.19 11.06 -12.21
CA ILE A 127 -0.77 10.71 -12.31
C ILE A 127 -0.44 10.23 -13.74
N ASN A 128 0.77 10.50 -14.23
CA ASN A 128 1.21 10.08 -15.55
C ASN A 128 1.76 8.64 -15.54
N TYR A 129 0.88 7.65 -15.40
CA TYR A 129 1.25 6.24 -15.52
C TYR A 129 1.64 5.93 -16.99
N PRO A 130 2.77 5.25 -17.27
CA PRO A 130 3.61 4.43 -16.38
C PRO A 130 4.87 5.13 -15.81
N PHE A 131 5.12 6.40 -16.15
CA PHE A 131 6.32 7.12 -15.74
C PHE A 131 6.29 7.53 -14.26
N GLU A 132 5.10 7.83 -13.75
CA GLU A 132 4.84 8.13 -12.35
C GLU A 132 3.88 7.07 -11.79
N LYS A 133 4.28 6.40 -10.71
CA LYS A 133 3.46 5.39 -10.03
C LYS A 133 2.90 5.93 -8.72
N GLY A 134 1.76 5.37 -8.30
CA GLY A 134 1.16 5.70 -7.02
C GLY A 134 2.09 5.33 -5.85
N PRO A 135 2.06 6.06 -4.73
CA PRO A 135 2.86 5.73 -3.57
C PRO A 135 2.37 4.41 -2.95
N LEU A 136 3.28 3.46 -2.74
CA LEU A 136 2.99 2.18 -2.10
C LEU A 136 3.58 2.15 -0.68
N SER A 137 2.86 1.49 0.23
CA SER A 137 3.39 1.19 1.58
C SER A 137 4.30 -0.03 1.55
N ALA A 138 5.24 -0.14 2.48
CA ALA A 138 6.07 -1.35 2.65
C ALA A 138 5.28 -2.64 2.95
N ARG A 139 4.05 -2.50 3.47
CA ARG A 139 3.09 -3.60 3.75
C ARG A 139 2.24 -4.00 2.54
N PHE A 140 2.54 -3.47 1.36
CA PHE A 140 1.80 -3.82 0.15
C PHE A 140 1.92 -5.32 -0.14
N ARG A 141 0.85 -5.88 -0.71
CA ARG A 141 0.71 -7.31 -1.00
C ARG A 141 0.58 -7.52 -2.49
N GLY A 142 1.59 -8.14 -3.10
CA GLY A 142 1.66 -8.39 -4.54
C GLY A 142 2.10 -9.81 -4.86
N GLU A 143 2.99 -9.94 -5.85
CA GLU A 143 3.47 -11.20 -6.38
C GLU A 143 4.19 -12.03 -5.31
N HIS A 144 3.90 -13.33 -5.24
CA HIS A 144 4.53 -14.20 -4.24
C HIS A 144 5.98 -14.51 -4.64
N ALA A 145 6.84 -14.59 -3.64
CA ALA A 145 8.25 -14.91 -3.80
C ALA A 145 8.73 -15.88 -2.71
N LEU A 146 9.53 -16.87 -3.10
CA LEU A 146 10.25 -17.73 -2.16
C LEU A 146 11.65 -17.18 -1.93
N ARG A 147 11.97 -16.90 -0.68
CA ARG A 147 13.26 -16.30 -0.30
C ARG A 147 14.32 -17.32 0.08
N ARG A 148 15.56 -16.88 -0.01
CA ARG A 148 16.76 -17.63 0.42
C ARG A 148 17.36 -17.03 1.69
N TYR A 149 18.12 -17.84 2.40
CA TYR A 149 19.03 -17.36 3.43
C TYR A 149 20.18 -16.59 2.79
N PRO A 150 20.91 -15.76 3.56
CA PRO A 150 22.14 -15.11 3.08
C PRO A 150 23.22 -16.10 2.60
N SER A 151 23.14 -17.37 3.02
CA SER A 151 24.01 -18.46 2.54
C SER A 151 23.64 -18.98 1.14
N GLY A 152 22.53 -18.53 0.55
CA GLY A 152 22.00 -19.01 -0.73
C GLY A 152 21.05 -20.21 -0.64
N GLU A 153 20.92 -20.81 0.54
CA GLU A 153 20.02 -21.93 0.77
C GLU A 153 18.55 -21.48 0.84
N GLU A 154 17.62 -22.27 0.33
CA GLU A 154 16.19 -21.93 0.42
C GLU A 154 15.68 -21.93 1.88
N ARG A 155 14.83 -20.95 2.22
CA ARG A 155 14.27 -20.83 3.58
C ARG A 155 13.22 -21.90 3.89
N CYS A 156 12.51 -22.38 2.87
CA CYS A 156 11.39 -23.30 3.04
C CYS A 156 11.82 -24.64 3.67
N ILE A 157 11.25 -24.95 4.83
CA ILE A 157 11.47 -26.20 5.57
C ILE A 157 10.35 -27.23 5.37
N ALA A 158 9.50 -27.04 4.34
CA ALA A 158 8.44 -27.99 4.00
C ALA A 158 7.46 -28.30 5.15
N CYS A 159 7.11 -27.29 5.96
CA CYS A 159 6.25 -27.43 7.14
C CYS A 159 4.74 -27.55 6.85
N LYS A 160 4.31 -27.18 5.63
CA LYS A 160 2.89 -27.20 5.17
C LYS A 160 1.91 -26.30 5.94
N LEU A 161 2.38 -25.39 6.81
CA LEU A 161 1.49 -24.43 7.47
C LEU A 161 0.82 -23.47 6.48
N CYS A 162 1.56 -22.99 5.47
CA CYS A 162 1.05 -22.07 4.45
C CYS A 162 -0.07 -22.69 3.61
N GLU A 163 0.00 -24.01 3.36
CA GLU A 163 -1.05 -24.76 2.68
C GLU A 163 -2.30 -24.89 3.56
N ALA A 164 -2.13 -25.17 4.84
CA ALA A 164 -3.23 -25.32 5.79
C ALA A 164 -3.99 -24.01 6.05
N ILE A 165 -3.29 -22.86 6.10
CA ILE A 165 -3.91 -21.56 6.39
C ILE A 165 -4.54 -20.90 5.16
N CYS A 166 -4.22 -21.36 3.95
CA CYS A 166 -4.67 -20.71 2.72
C CYS A 166 -6.21 -20.82 2.61
N PRO A 167 -6.96 -19.70 2.67
CA PRO A 167 -8.42 -19.76 2.69
C PRO A 167 -9.01 -20.25 1.36
N ALA A 168 -8.30 -20.02 0.25
CA ALA A 168 -8.69 -20.45 -1.09
C ALA A 168 -8.04 -21.78 -1.52
N GLN A 169 -7.22 -22.40 -0.66
CA GLN A 169 -6.49 -23.64 -0.95
C GLN A 169 -5.72 -23.59 -2.28
N ALA A 170 -5.08 -22.44 -2.57
CA ALA A 170 -4.36 -22.18 -3.81
C ALA A 170 -2.96 -22.82 -3.86
N ILE A 171 -2.44 -23.26 -2.71
CA ILE A 171 -1.06 -23.77 -2.56
C ILE A 171 -1.12 -25.29 -2.48
N THR A 172 -0.22 -25.98 -3.19
CA THR A 172 -0.03 -27.42 -3.07
C THR A 172 1.44 -27.74 -2.81
N ILE A 173 1.72 -28.51 -1.75
CA ILE A 173 3.09 -28.79 -1.29
C ILE A 173 3.37 -30.29 -1.17
N GLU A 174 4.40 -30.74 -1.89
CA GLU A 174 4.96 -32.09 -1.76
C GLU A 174 6.38 -32.03 -1.21
N THR A 175 6.74 -33.03 -0.40
CA THR A 175 7.91 -32.95 0.48
C THR A 175 8.69 -34.25 0.44
N GLU A 176 9.99 -34.15 0.21
CA GLU A 176 10.91 -35.28 0.22
C GLU A 176 12.18 -34.92 1.00
N THR A 177 12.90 -35.95 1.45
CA THR A 177 14.19 -35.81 2.09
C THR A 177 15.29 -35.70 1.03
N ARG A 178 16.05 -34.61 1.06
CA ARG A 178 17.23 -34.41 0.21
C ARG A 178 18.35 -35.39 0.64
N PRO A 179 19.32 -35.74 -0.24
CA PRO A 179 20.53 -36.50 0.14
C PRO A 179 21.27 -35.97 1.38
N ASP A 180 21.15 -34.68 1.67
CA ASP A 180 21.77 -34.03 2.85
C ASP A 180 21.00 -34.31 4.16
N GLY A 181 19.90 -35.07 4.12
CA GLY A 181 19.02 -35.37 5.27
C GLY A 181 18.06 -34.23 5.62
N SER A 182 18.15 -33.08 4.95
CA SER A 182 17.24 -31.95 5.13
C SER A 182 15.89 -32.20 4.44
N ARG A 183 14.79 -31.78 5.08
CA ARG A 183 13.44 -31.84 4.52
C ARG A 183 13.21 -30.64 3.62
N ARG A 184 12.92 -30.87 2.34
CA ARG A 184 12.68 -29.82 1.35
C ARG A 184 11.44 -30.11 0.52
N THR A 185 10.96 -29.09 -0.20
CA THR A 185 9.82 -29.23 -1.10
C THR A 185 10.29 -29.71 -2.47
N THR A 186 9.67 -30.75 -2.99
CA THR A 186 9.85 -31.16 -4.39
C THR A 186 8.94 -30.35 -5.29
N ARG A 187 7.68 -30.24 -4.88
CA ARG A 187 6.66 -29.43 -5.52
C ARG A 187 6.16 -28.36 -4.56
N TYR A 188 6.13 -27.12 -5.04
CA TYR A 188 5.57 -25.99 -4.32
C TYR A 188 4.90 -25.11 -5.36
N ASP A 189 3.61 -25.35 -5.57
CA ASP A 189 2.88 -24.70 -6.65
C ASP A 189 1.82 -23.79 -6.05
N ILE A 190 1.67 -22.61 -6.65
CA ILE A 190 0.64 -21.64 -6.29
C ILE A 190 -0.17 -21.30 -7.54
N ASP A 191 -1.47 -21.49 -7.43
CA ASP A 191 -2.42 -21.03 -8.43
C ASP A 191 -2.80 -19.56 -8.16
N MET A 192 -2.23 -18.63 -8.93
CA MET A 192 -2.48 -17.19 -8.75
C MET A 192 -3.92 -16.78 -9.11
N THR A 193 -4.67 -17.65 -9.80
CA THR A 193 -6.08 -17.40 -10.12
C THR A 193 -7.02 -17.70 -8.95
N LYS A 194 -6.61 -18.63 -8.08
CA LYS A 194 -7.31 -18.92 -6.82
C LYS A 194 -6.83 -18.05 -5.67
N CYS A 195 -5.59 -17.60 -5.71
CA CYS A 195 -5.03 -16.78 -4.66
C CYS A 195 -5.78 -15.44 -4.52
N ILE A 196 -6.19 -15.11 -3.30
CA ILE A 196 -6.90 -13.86 -2.97
C ILE A 196 -5.98 -12.77 -2.38
N TYR A 197 -4.66 -12.97 -2.39
CA TYR A 197 -3.65 -12.02 -1.91
C TYR A 197 -3.91 -11.48 -0.50
N CYS A 198 -4.26 -12.41 0.41
CA CYS A 198 -4.62 -12.07 1.79
C CYS A 198 -3.41 -11.89 2.73
N GLY A 199 -2.20 -12.33 2.36
CA GLY A 199 -1.02 -12.25 3.22
C GLY A 199 -0.94 -13.28 4.35
N LEU A 200 -1.91 -14.17 4.51
CA LEU A 200 -1.88 -15.17 5.58
C LEU A 200 -0.71 -16.15 5.47
N CYS A 201 -0.27 -16.46 4.24
CA CYS A 201 0.86 -17.37 4.01
C CYS A 201 2.19 -16.78 4.50
N GLN A 202 2.34 -15.45 4.41
CA GLN A 202 3.51 -14.70 4.87
C GLN A 202 3.60 -14.71 6.39
N GLU A 203 2.48 -14.43 7.08
CA GLU A 203 2.45 -14.36 8.54
C GLU A 203 2.46 -15.75 9.20
N ALA A 204 1.93 -16.77 8.52
CA ALA A 204 1.93 -18.14 9.03
C ALA A 204 3.29 -18.86 8.87
N CYS A 205 4.21 -18.32 8.06
CA CYS A 205 5.46 -18.98 7.78
C CYS A 205 6.44 -18.83 8.97
N PRO A 206 6.87 -19.92 9.64
CA PRO A 206 7.72 -19.81 10.82
C PRO A 206 9.16 -19.36 10.53
N VAL A 207 9.55 -19.34 9.25
CA VAL A 207 10.92 -19.07 8.78
C VAL A 207 10.97 -17.97 7.71
N ASP A 208 9.85 -17.26 7.50
CA ASP A 208 9.70 -16.23 6.46
C ASP A 208 10.14 -16.72 5.06
N ALA A 209 9.76 -17.96 4.69
CA ALA A 209 10.14 -18.55 3.42
C ALA A 209 9.35 -18.00 2.23
N ILE A 210 8.03 -17.86 2.40
CA ILE A 210 7.15 -17.25 1.41
C ILE A 210 6.77 -15.86 1.88
N VAL A 211 6.86 -14.89 0.97
CA VAL A 211 6.49 -13.50 1.22
C VAL A 211 5.69 -12.98 0.04
N GLU A 212 4.78 -12.04 0.31
CA GLU A 212 4.12 -11.28 -0.75
C GLU A 212 4.99 -10.06 -1.06
N GLY A 213 5.39 -9.95 -2.33
CA GLY A 213 6.32 -8.94 -2.79
C GLY A 213 5.68 -7.63 -3.24
N PRO A 214 6.51 -6.64 -3.59
CA PRO A 214 6.06 -5.33 -4.03
C PRO A 214 5.53 -5.32 -5.47
N ASN A 215 5.85 -6.35 -6.28
CA ASN A 215 5.47 -6.39 -7.68
C ASN A 215 3.95 -6.63 -7.83
N PHE A 216 3.28 -5.79 -8.61
CA PHE A 216 1.85 -5.91 -8.93
C PHE A 216 1.59 -5.94 -10.44
N GLU A 217 2.61 -5.68 -11.27
CA GLU A 217 2.51 -5.55 -12.72
C GLU A 217 2.95 -6.86 -13.41
N TYR A 218 2.20 -7.93 -13.22
CA TYR A 218 2.49 -9.25 -13.80
C TYR A 218 1.29 -9.87 -14.50
N SER A 219 0.44 -9.04 -15.14
CA SER A 219 -0.61 -9.53 -16.02
C SER A 219 0.00 -10.35 -17.17
N THR A 220 -0.50 -11.56 -17.38
CA THR A 220 -0.06 -12.48 -18.43
C THR A 220 -1.14 -12.65 -19.49
N GLU A 221 -0.75 -13.07 -20.69
CA GLU A 221 -1.67 -13.31 -21.79
C GLU A 221 -2.38 -14.65 -21.68
N THR A 222 -1.70 -15.64 -21.07
CA THR A 222 -2.24 -17.00 -20.90
C THR A 222 -2.52 -17.33 -19.44
N HIS A 223 -3.48 -18.23 -19.23
CA HIS A 223 -3.84 -18.73 -17.90
C HIS A 223 -2.75 -19.64 -17.30
N GLU A 224 -2.06 -20.40 -18.15
CA GLU A 224 -1.01 -21.35 -17.73
C GLU A 224 0.17 -20.63 -17.09
N GLU A 225 0.48 -19.39 -17.52
CA GLU A 225 1.53 -18.58 -16.91
C GLU A 225 1.21 -18.18 -15.46
N LEU A 226 -0.06 -18.13 -15.05
CA LEU A 226 -0.49 -17.81 -13.67
C LEU A 226 -0.45 -19.01 -12.71
N LEU A 227 -0.16 -20.20 -13.22
CA LEU A 227 0.09 -21.39 -12.42
C LEU A 227 1.59 -21.44 -12.11
N TYR A 228 1.97 -20.91 -10.95
CA TYR A 228 3.36 -20.78 -10.58
C TYR A 228 3.91 -22.06 -9.98
N ASN A 229 5.00 -22.55 -10.56
CA ASN A 229 5.81 -23.62 -9.99
C ASN A 229 6.83 -23.08 -8.99
N LYS A 230 7.43 -23.97 -8.20
CA LYS A 230 8.49 -23.64 -7.23
C LYS A 230 9.62 -22.81 -7.84
N GLU A 231 10.06 -23.16 -9.05
CA GLU A 231 11.17 -22.50 -9.73
C GLU A 231 10.84 -21.04 -10.07
N LYS A 232 9.61 -20.78 -10.52
CA LYS A 232 9.14 -19.42 -10.81
C LYS A 232 9.15 -18.57 -9.54
N LEU A 233 8.64 -19.10 -8.43
CA LEU A 233 8.60 -18.40 -7.16
C LEU A 233 10.00 -18.11 -6.59
N LEU A 234 10.95 -19.02 -6.78
CA LEU A 234 12.36 -18.79 -6.42
C LEU A 234 12.98 -17.73 -7.31
N SER A 235 12.70 -17.74 -8.62
CA SER A 235 13.21 -16.70 -9.55
C SER A 235 12.68 -15.31 -9.21
N ASN A 236 11.44 -15.22 -8.71
CA ASN A 236 10.85 -13.99 -8.21
C ASN A 236 11.55 -13.52 -6.92
N GLY A 237 11.83 -14.45 -6.01
CA GLY A 237 12.63 -14.18 -4.81
C GLY A 237 14.00 -13.65 -5.15
N ASP A 238 14.74 -14.31 -6.04
CA ASP A 238 16.08 -13.91 -6.45
C ASP A 238 16.08 -12.52 -7.13
N ARG A 239 15.02 -12.17 -7.88
CA ARG A 239 14.85 -10.85 -8.50
C ARG A 239 14.56 -9.74 -7.48
N TRP A 240 13.67 -10.00 -6.52
CA TRP A 240 13.12 -8.99 -5.63
C TRP A 240 13.71 -9.00 -4.20
N GLU A 241 14.66 -9.90 -3.90
CA GLU A 241 15.28 -10.05 -2.58
C GLU A 241 15.76 -8.73 -1.94
N PRO A 242 16.44 -7.79 -2.63
CA PRO A 242 16.88 -6.55 -1.97
C PRO A 242 15.72 -5.69 -1.48
N GLU A 243 14.64 -5.60 -2.25
CA GLU A 243 13.46 -4.81 -1.91
C GLU A 243 12.61 -5.52 -0.85
N LEU A 244 12.44 -6.84 -0.98
CA LEU A 244 11.80 -7.67 0.03
C LEU A 244 12.52 -7.56 1.38
N ALA A 245 13.85 -7.60 1.39
CA ALA A 245 14.65 -7.42 2.59
C ALA A 245 14.47 -6.03 3.21
N ALA A 246 14.44 -4.97 2.40
CA ALA A 246 14.21 -3.61 2.87
C ALA A 246 12.81 -3.44 3.49
N ASN A 247 11.77 -3.96 2.84
CA ASN A 247 10.40 -3.90 3.35
C ASN A 247 10.24 -4.66 4.67
N LEU A 248 10.76 -5.89 4.75
CA LEU A 248 10.76 -6.66 5.99
C LEU A 248 11.56 -6.00 7.12
N GLN A 249 12.70 -5.38 6.79
CA GLN A 249 13.49 -4.62 7.77
C GLN A 249 12.76 -3.37 8.28
N SER A 250 11.84 -2.80 7.51
CA SER A 250 11.00 -1.70 7.97
C SER A 250 9.81 -2.16 8.85
N GLU A 251 9.38 -3.42 8.71
CA GLU A 251 8.12 -3.91 9.27
C GLU A 251 8.23 -4.98 10.36
N PHE A 252 9.42 -5.52 10.62
CA PHE A 252 9.62 -6.62 11.57
C PHE A 252 9.12 -6.37 13.00
N LEU A 253 8.94 -5.11 13.42
CA LEU A 253 8.44 -4.76 14.76
C LEU A 253 6.91 -4.87 14.90
N TYR A 254 6.18 -4.92 13.79
CA TYR A 254 4.71 -4.89 13.77
C TYR A 254 4.08 -6.25 13.43
N ARG A 255 4.90 -7.30 13.36
CA ARG A 255 4.49 -8.70 13.27
C ARG A 255 4.52 -9.34 14.65
#